data_AF-A0A5K0V3M7-F1
#
_entry.id   AF-A0A5K0V3M7-F1
#
_cell.length_a   1.000
_cell.length_b   1.000
_cell.length_c   1.000
_cell.angle_alpha   90.00
_cell.angle_beta   90.00
_cell.angle_gamma   90.00
#
_symmetry.space_group_name_H-M   'P 1'
#
loop_
_entity.id
_entity.type
_entity.pdbx_description
1 polymer ?
#
loop_
_entity_poly.entity_id
_entity_poly.type
_entity_poly.pdbx_seq_one_letter_code
_entity_poly.pdbx_strand_id
1 'polypeptide(L)' 'VAEFFDATITNGADIKLAANWIMGDIAAYLKNEKLSINEIKLTPHELAELIASIKGGTISGKIGKE' A
#
# COMPACT_ATOMS: atom_id res chain seq x y z
N VAL A 1 0.60 3.68 -11.27
CA VAL A 1 1.40 3.29 -10.08
C VAL A 1 2.10 4.50 -9.43
N ALA A 2 2.78 5.35 -10.20
CA ALA A 2 3.44 6.55 -9.67
C ALA A 2 2.46 7.49 -8.94
N GLU A 3 1.32 7.80 -9.56
CA GLU A 3 0.28 8.65 -8.96
C GLU A 3 -0.30 8.05 -7.67
N PHE A 4 -0.48 6.72 -7.62
CA PHE A 4 -0.96 6.02 -6.43
C PHE A 4 0.03 6.13 -5.27
N PHE A 5 1.32 5.95 -5.56
CA PHE A 5 2.38 6.12 -4.58
C PHE A 5 2.44 7.56 -4.07
N ASP A 6 2.47 8.55 -4.98
CA ASP A 6 2.53 9.97 -4.62
C ASP A 6 1.34 10.39 -3.74
N ALA A 7 0.13 9.94 -4.10
CA ALA A 7 -1.07 10.12 -3.29
C ALA A 7 -0.94 9.43 -1.91
N THR A 8 -0.39 8.21 -1.85
CA THR A 8 -0.17 7.48 -0.60
C THR A 8 0.77 8.25 0.33
N ILE A 9 1.87 8.80 -0.20
CA ILE A 9 2.81 9.63 0.57
C ILE A 9 2.16 10.93 1.03
N THR A 10 1.39 11.56 0.16
CA THR A 10 0.64 12.79 0.48
C THR A 10 -0.35 12.58 1.63
N ASN A 11 -0.91 11.38 1.77
CA ASN A 11 -1.75 11.00 2.90
C ASN A 11 -0.97 10.71 4.20
N GLY A 12 0.34 10.95 4.23
CA GLY A 12 1.17 10.80 5.43
C GLY A 12 1.82 9.42 5.59
N ALA A 13 1.76 8.57 4.57
CA ALA A 13 2.44 7.29 4.58
C ALA A 13 3.97 7.45 4.60
N ASP A 14 4.65 6.48 5.22
CA ASP A 14 6.10 6.42 5.16
C ASP A 14 6.58 6.01 3.76
N ILE A 15 7.45 6.82 3.17
CA ILE A 15 7.96 6.67 1.79
C ILE A 15 8.52 5.27 1.56
N LYS A 16 9.32 4.77 2.51
CA LYS A 16 9.98 3.48 2.37
C LYS A 16 9.00 2.33 2.49
N LEU A 17 8.05 2.41 3.43
CA LEU A 17 7.02 1.39 3.57
C LEU A 17 6.07 1.39 2.38
N ALA A 18 5.58 2.55 1.94
CA ALA A 18 4.70 2.65 0.77
C ALA A 18 5.34 2.04 -0.48
N ALA A 19 6.62 2.32 -0.73
CA ALA A 19 7.34 1.71 -1.85
C ALA A 19 7.40 0.17 -1.72
N ASN A 20 7.73 -0.34 -0.53
CA ASN A 20 7.76 -1.79 -0.28
C ASN A 20 6.40 -2.47 -0.49
N TRP A 21 5.32 -1.83 -0.02
CA TRP A 21 3.96 -2.36 -0.16
C TRP A 21 3.48 -2.34 -1.61
N ILE A 22 3.68 -1.22 -2.31
CA ILE A 22 3.21 -1.05 -3.68
C ILE A 22 4.01 -1.92 -4.64
N MET A 23 5.34 -1.96 -4.52
CA MET A 23 6.21 -2.74 -5.40
C MET A 23 6.32 -4.21 -5.02
N GLY A 24 5.99 -4.57 -3.79
CA GLY A 24 5.98 -5.94 -3.29
C GLY A 24 4.60 -6.57 -3.41
N ASP A 25 3.80 -6.43 -2.35
CA ASP A 25 2.53 -7.15 -2.19
C ASP A 25 1.46 -6.71 -3.18
N ILE A 26 1.26 -5.39 -3.36
CA ILE A 26 0.25 -4.88 -4.29
C ILE A 26 0.65 -5.24 -5.72
N ALA A 27 1.92 -5.05 -6.11
CA ALA A 27 2.39 -5.45 -7.43
C ALA A 27 2.23 -6.96 -7.68
N ALA A 28 2.49 -7.80 -6.67
CA ALA A 28 2.27 -9.25 -6.77
C ALA A 28 0.78 -9.59 -6.94
N TYR A 29 -0.10 -8.97 -6.15
CA TYR A 29 -1.55 -9.13 -6.25
C TYR A 29 -2.08 -8.71 -7.63
N LEU A 30 -1.73 -7.51 -8.07
CA LEU A 30 -2.09 -6.97 -9.39
C LEU A 30 -1.64 -7.89 -10.53
N LYS A 31 -0.42 -8.43 -10.44
CA LYS A 31 0.11 -9.37 -11.43
C LYS A 31 -0.65 -10.70 -11.43
N ASN A 32 -1.00 -11.22 -10.25
CA ASN A 32 -1.72 -12.48 -10.11
C ASN A 32 -3.15 -12.38 -10.67
N GLU A 33 -3.84 -11.30 -10.31
CA GLU A 33 -5.22 -11.04 -10.73
C GLU A 33 -5.31 -10.45 -12.15
N LYS A 34 -4.16 -10.07 -12.74
CA LYS A 34 -4.05 -9.32 -14.01
C LYS A 34 -4.85 -8.02 -14.00
N LEU A 35 -4.83 -7.33 -12.87
CA LEU A 35 -5.50 -6.05 -12.66
C LEU A 35 -4.48 -4.91 -12.69
N SER A 36 -4.97 -3.71 -12.99
CA SER A 36 -4.23 -2.47 -12.81
C SER A 36 -4.51 -1.88 -11.43
N ILE A 37 -3.59 -1.05 -10.91
CA ILE A 37 -3.77 -0.41 -9.59
C ILE A 37 -4.99 0.53 -9.51
N ASN A 38 -5.54 0.93 -10.65
CA ASN A 38 -6.77 1.72 -10.72
C ASN A 38 -8.05 0.86 -10.75
N GLU A 39 -7.91 -0.46 -10.87
CA GLU A 39 -9.02 -1.42 -10.93
C GLU A 39 -9.30 -2.08 -9.58
N ILE A 40 -8.38 -1.93 -8.62
CA ILE A 40 -8.54 -2.47 -7.27
C ILE A 40 -9.31 -1.48 -6.39
N LYS A 41 -10.01 -2.02 -5.39
CA LYS A 41 -10.75 -1.22 -4.39
C LYS A 41 -9.84 -0.48 -3.41
N LEU A 42 -8.58 -0.91 -3.29
CA LEU A 42 -7.62 -0.29 -2.38
C LEU A 42 -7.34 1.14 -2.82
N THR A 43 -7.61 2.09 -1.94
CA THR A 43 -7.30 3.50 -2.20
C THR A 43 -5.93 3.89 -1.63
N PRO A 44 -5.30 4.97 -2.15
CA PRO A 44 -4.05 5.48 -1.58
C PRO A 44 -4.17 5.88 -0.11
N HIS A 45 -5.37 6.35 0.29
CA HIS A 45 -5.68 6.72 1.67
C HIS A 45 -5.68 5.51 2.60
N GLU A 46 -6.39 4.44 2.22
CA GLU A 46 -6.42 3.20 3.00
C GLU A 46 -5.03 2.57 3.13
N LEU A 47 -4.24 2.59 2.06
CA LEU A 47 -2.86 2.12 2.14
C LEU A 47 -2.04 2.98 3.12
N ALA A 48 -2.23 4.31 3.12
CA ALA A 48 -1.54 5.19 4.03
C ALA A 48 -1.92 4.93 5.51
N GLU A 49 -3.21 4.72 5.80
CA GLU A 49 -3.69 4.36 7.13
C GLU A 49 -3.15 3.00 7.60
N LEU A 50 -3.09 2.02 6.69
CA LEU A 50 -2.47 0.72 6.98
C LEU A 50 -0.99 0.88 7.33
N ILE A 51 -0.25 1.64 6.53
CA ILE A 51 1.17 1.92 6.76
C ILE A 51 1.35 2.67 8.09
N ALA A 52 0.49 3.63 8.41
CA ALA A 52 0.51 4.34 9.68
C ALA A 52 0.25 3.41 10.86
N SER A 53 -0.70 2.48 10.75
CA SER A 53 -0.97 1.45 11.76
C SER A 53 0.20 0.48 11.96
N ILE A 54 0.90 0.13 10.88
CA ILE A 54 2.11 -0.70 10.94
C ILE A 54 3.25 0.07 11.61
N LYS A 55 3.44 1.33 11.23
CA LYS A 55 4.46 2.21 11.81
C LYS A 55 4.21 2.50 13.28
N GLY A 56 2.94 2.62 13.67
CA GLY A 56 2.50 2.78 15.06
C GLY A 56 2.65 1.52 15.91
N GLY A 57 3.06 0.38 15.32
CA GLY A 57 3.20 -0.90 16.02
C GLY A 57 1.87 -1.54 16.40
N THR A 58 0.75 -0.97 15.94
CA THR A 58 -0.61 -1.50 16.17
C THR A 58 -0.83 -2.80 15.41
N ILE A 59 -0.25 -2.89 14.20
CA ILE A 59 -0.37 -4.06 13.32
C ILE A 59 1.04 -4.46 12.86
N SER A 60 1.37 -5.75 12.90
CA SER A 60 2.63 -6.20 12.31
C SER A 60 2.51 -6.27 10.79
N GLY A 61 3.57 -5.94 10.04
CA GLY A 61 3.53 -5.96 8.57
C GLY A 61 3.22 -7.32 7.93
N LYS A 62 3.19 -8.42 8.71
CA LYS A 62 2.60 -9.70 8.32
C LYS A 62 1.07 -9.70 8.34
N ILE A 63 0.49 -9.16 9.41
CA ILE A 63 -0.97 -9.14 9.62
C ILE A 63 -1.64 -8.21 8.61
N GLY A 64 -1.01 -7.09 8.25
CA GLY A 64 -1.57 -6.22 7.20
C GLY A 64 -1.63 -6.86 5.82
N LYS A 65 -0.96 -7.99 5.60
CA LYS A 65 -0.91 -8.72 4.32
C LYS A 65 -1.89 -9.89 4.27
N GLU A 66 -2.39 -10.33 5.43
CA GLU A 66 -3.40 -11.39 5.56
C GLU A 66 -4.81 -10.80 5.41
#